data_AF-A0A644VSX9-F1
#
_entry.id   AF-A0A644VSX9-F1
#
_cell.length_a   1.000
_cell.length_b   1.000
_cell.length_c   1.000
_cell.angle_alpha   90.00
_cell.angle_beta   90.00
_cell.angle_gamma   90.00
#
_symmetry.space_group_name_H-M   'P 1'
#
loop_
_entity.id
_entity.type
_entity.pdbx_description
1 polymer ?
#
loop_
_entity_poly.entity_id
_entity_poly.type
_entity_poly.pdbx_seq_one_letter_code
_entity_poly.pdbx_strand_id
1 'polypeptide(L)'
;MQNAKSHEISKFLIMDAFKRVKANHGSAGIDGVSIEQFEKNLKDNLYKIWNRMSSGSYFPPSVKLVEIPKPNGDKRPLGIPTVETGLLKWRQ
;
A
#
# COMPACT_ATOMS: atom_id res chain seq x y z
N MET A 1 27.33 1.66 -14.20
CA MET A 1 25.87 1.83 -14.33
C MET A 1 25.23 0.74 -13.49
N GLN A 2 24.65 1.07 -12.34
CA GLN A 2 23.99 0.08 -11.47
C GLN A 2 22.81 -0.49 -12.28
N ASN A 3 22.88 -1.77 -12.68
CA ASN A 3 21.76 -2.45 -13.33
C ASN A 3 20.52 -2.23 -12.47
N ALA A 4 19.48 -1.62 -13.03
CA ALA A 4 18.17 -1.58 -12.41
C ALA A 4 17.80 -3.04 -12.13
N LYS A 5 17.87 -3.46 -10.86
CA LYS A 5 17.53 -4.83 -10.48
C LYS A 5 16.03 -4.97 -10.78
N SER A 6 15.70 -5.50 -11.95
CA SER A 6 14.34 -5.95 -12.26
C SER A 6 13.97 -6.92 -11.15
N HIS A 7 13.12 -6.46 -10.24
CA HIS A 7 12.64 -7.32 -9.17
C HIS A 7 11.64 -8.27 -9.83
N GLU A 8 11.92 -9.57 -9.77
CA GLU A 8 10.97 -10.63 -10.14
C GLU A 8 9.84 -10.64 -9.11
N ILE A 9 8.93 -9.68 -9.24
CA ILE A 9 7.74 -9.58 -8.43
C ILE A 9 6.68 -10.39 -9.15
N SER A 10 6.22 -11.47 -8.54
CA SER A 10 5.10 -12.23 -9.08
C SER A 10 3.80 -11.43 -8.94
N LYS A 11 2.95 -11.45 -9.98
CA LYS A 11 1.59 -10.87 -9.89
C LYS A 11 0.78 -11.51 -8.75
N PHE A 12 1.04 -12.78 -8.46
CA PHE A 12 0.41 -13.51 -7.34
C PHE A 12 0.80 -12.93 -5.99
N LEU A 13 2.04 -12.48 -5.82
CA LEU A 13 2.51 -11.83 -4.58
C LEU A 13 1.72 -10.54 -4.31
N ILE A 14 1.50 -9.74 -5.35
CA ILE A 14 0.76 -8.47 -5.25
C ILE A 14 -0.72 -8.71 -4.94
N MET A 15 -1.30 -9.76 -5.50
CA MET A 15 -2.65 -10.19 -5.17
C MET A 15 -2.77 -10.70 -3.72
N ASP A 16 -1.81 -11.48 -3.24
CA ASP A 16 -1.81 -11.99 -1.86
C ASP A 16 -1.64 -10.84 -0.85
N ALA A 17 -0.71 -9.93 -1.12
CA ALA A 17 -0.52 -8.72 -0.34
C ALA A 17 -1.81 -7.88 -0.27
N PHE A 18 -2.54 -7.75 -1.37
CA PHE A 18 -3.82 -7.05 -1.40
C PHE A 18 -4.86 -7.72 -0.50
N LYS A 19 -4.97 -9.04 -0.53
CA LYS A 19 -5.88 -9.79 0.35
C LYS A 19 -5.55 -9.56 1.83
N ARG A 20 -4.27 -9.49 2.19
CA ARG A 20 -3.83 -9.19 3.55
C ARG A 20 -4.15 -7.76 3.98
N VAL A 21 -3.94 -6.79 3.08
CA VAL A 21 -4.32 -5.39 3.33
C VAL A 21 -5.83 -5.26 3.51
N LYS A 22 -6.62 -5.98 2.70
CA LYS A 22 -8.08 -6.07 2.85
C LYS A 22 -8.48 -6.68 4.19
N ALA A 23 -7.87 -7.79 4.59
CA ALA A 23 -8.13 -8.44 5.87
C ALA A 23 -7.78 -7.57 7.08
N ASN A 24 -6.79 -6.68 6.95
CA ASN A 24 -6.41 -5.75 8.01
C ASN A 24 -7.38 -4.56 8.18
N HIS A 25 -8.47 -4.50 7.39
CA HIS A 25 -9.46 -3.40 7.42
C HIS A 25 -8.81 -2.01 7.42
N GLY A 26 -7.73 -1.85 6.65
CA GLY A 26 -6.99 -0.60 6.59
C GLY A 26 -7.88 0.56 6.16
N SER A 27 -7.88 1.64 6.93
CA SER A 27 -8.58 2.87 6.53
C SER A 27 -7.93 3.49 5.29
N ALA A 28 -8.69 4.31 4.57
CA ALA A 28 -8.16 5.03 3.40
C ALA A 28 -6.93 5.87 3.77
N GLY A 29 -5.89 5.77 2.95
CA GLY A 29 -4.64 6.50 3.09
C GLY A 29 -4.80 8.00 2.77
N ILE A 30 -3.69 8.66 2.46
CA ILE A 30 -3.69 10.11 2.16
C ILE A 30 -4.44 10.42 0.86
N ASP A 31 -4.47 9.45 -0.05
CA ASP A 31 -5.18 9.47 -1.32
C ASP A 31 -6.71 9.41 -1.16
N GLY A 32 -7.20 9.12 0.05
CA GLY A 32 -8.62 8.98 0.33
C GLY A 32 -9.26 7.75 -0.33
N VAL A 33 -8.45 6.89 -0.95
CA VAL A 33 -8.92 5.70 -1.65
C VAL A 33 -9.22 4.62 -0.63
N SER A 34 -10.50 4.27 -0.48
CA SER A 34 -10.91 3.12 0.32
C SER A 34 -10.59 1.81 -0.39
N ILE A 35 -10.52 0.71 0.36
CA ILE A 35 -10.32 -0.63 -0.22
C ILE A 35 -11.44 -0.94 -1.23
N GLU A 36 -12.68 -0.54 -0.93
CA GLU A 36 -13.83 -0.72 -1.83
C GLU A 36 -13.68 0.06 -3.14
N GLN A 37 -13.20 1.31 -3.07
CA GLN A 37 -12.91 2.11 -4.27
C GLN A 37 -11.76 1.50 -5.06
N PHE A 38 -10.74 0.96 -4.39
CA PHE A 38 -9.64 0.27 -5.01
C PHE A 38 -10.10 -1.02 -5.71
N GLU A 39 -11.06 -1.75 -5.13
CA GLU A 39 -11.63 -2.98 -5.69
C GLU A 39 -12.44 -2.75 -6.96
N LYS A 40 -13.08 -1.58 -7.13
CA LYS A 40 -13.82 -1.25 -8.35
C LYS A 40 -12.98 -1.42 -9.62
N ASN A 41 -11.69 -1.06 -9.55
CA ASN A 41 -10.72 -1.20 -10.64
C ASN A 41 -9.53 -2.09 -10.22
N LEU A 42 -9.80 -3.19 -9.52
CA LEU A 42 -8.77 -4.01 -8.88
C LEU A 42 -7.67 -4.45 -9.85
N LYS A 43 -8.03 -5.01 -11.01
CA LYS A 43 -7.04 -5.52 -11.99
C LYS A 43 -6.09 -4.43 -12.47
N ASP A 44 -6.63 -3.28 -12.86
CA ASP A 44 -5.84 -2.16 -13.40
C ASP A 44 -4.95 -1.55 -12.32
N ASN A 45 -5.48 -1.40 -11.11
CA ASN A 45 -4.72 -0.88 -9.98
C ASN A 45 -3.57 -1.82 -9.62
N LEU A 46 -3.83 -3.13 -9.48
CA LEU A 46 -2.78 -4.12 -9.20
C LEU A 46 -1.74 -4.17 -10.32
N TYR A 47 -2.17 -4.08 -11.60
CA TYR A 47 -1.25 -4.06 -12.73
C TYR A 47 -0.34 -2.83 -12.74
N LYS A 48 -0.90 -1.63 -12.50
CA LYS A 48 -0.12 -0.38 -12.40
C LYS A 48 0.95 -0.48 -11.31
N ILE A 49 0.56 -0.97 -10.13
CA ILE A 49 1.45 -1.12 -8.99
C ILE A 49 2.52 -2.16 -9.29
N TRP A 50 2.13 -3.35 -9.79
CA TRP A 50 3.06 -4.40 -10.20
C TRP A 50 4.07 -3.91 -11.23
N ASN A 51 3.63 -3.19 -12.26
CA ASN A 51 4.49 -2.65 -13.31
C ASN A 51 5.50 -1.63 -12.75
N ARG A 52 5.05 -0.74 -11.86
CA ARG A 52 5.92 0.26 -11.20
C ARG A 52 6.93 -0.41 -10.26
N MET A 53 6.52 -1.43 -9.50
CA MET A 53 7.42 -2.12 -8.57
C MET A 53 8.42 -3.01 -9.30
N SER A 54 8.00 -3.71 -10.36
CA SER A 54 8.88 -4.57 -11.16
C SER A 54 9.94 -3.74 -11.90
N SER A 55 9.57 -2.56 -12.38
CA SER A 55 10.50 -1.59 -13.00
C SER A 55 11.37 -0.83 -12.00
N GLY A 56 11.16 -1.00 -10.69
CA GLY A 56 11.89 -0.26 -9.65
C GLY A 56 11.57 1.23 -9.60
N SER A 57 10.57 1.69 -10.34
CA SER A 57 10.14 3.11 -10.41
C SER A 57 8.98 3.42 -9.46
N TYR A 58 8.66 2.52 -8.54
CA TYR A 58 7.61 2.72 -7.55
C TYR A 58 8.09 3.62 -6.41
N PHE A 59 7.49 4.81 -6.31
CA PHE A 59 7.67 5.72 -5.19
C PHE A 59 6.40 5.72 -4.33
N PRO A 60 6.46 5.25 -3.07
CA PRO A 60 5.28 5.25 -2.21
C PRO A 60 4.83 6.68 -1.93
N PRO A 61 3.52 6.97 -2.05
CA PRO A 61 2.97 8.27 -1.64
C PRO A 61 3.11 8.47 -0.12
N SER A 62 3.02 9.73 0.30
CA SER A 62 3.09 10.10 1.71
C SER A 62 2.05 9.38 2.57
N VAL A 63 2.41 9.12 3.83
CA VAL A 63 1.54 8.42 4.79
C VAL A 63 0.56 9.41 5.41
N LYS A 64 -0.72 9.03 5.57
CA LYS A 64 -1.70 9.87 6.25
C LYS A 64 -1.49 9.80 7.76
N LEU A 65 -1.22 10.93 8.39
CA LEU A 65 -1.16 11.01 9.85
C LEU A 65 -2.57 11.15 10.42
N VAL A 66 -2.97 10.18 11.23
CA VAL A 66 -4.19 10.23 12.04
C VAL A 66 -3.79 10.23 13.50
N GLU A 67 -4.31 11.18 14.27
CA GLU A 67 -4.09 11.22 15.71
C GLU A 67 -5.09 10.29 16.40
N ILE A 68 -4.59 9.29 17.13
CA ILE A 68 -5.44 8.43 17.97
C ILE A 68 -5.34 8.92 19.42
N PRO A 69 -6.45 9.32 20.04
CA PRO A 69 -6.46 9.71 21.44
C PRO A 69 -6.19 8.50 22.33
N LYS A 70 -5.32 8.67 23.34
CA LYS A 70 -5.15 7.71 24.44
C LYS A 70 -6.14 8.05 25.57
N PRO A 71 -6.41 7.09 26.49
CA PRO A 71 -7.25 7.34 27.67
C PRO A 71 -6.76 8.49 28.55
N ASN A 72 -5.45 8.77 28.53
CA ASN A 72 -4.80 9.77 29.38
C ASN A 72 -4.75 11.18 28.75
N GLY A 73 -5.41 11.42 27.61
CA GLY A 73 -5.43 12.72 26.92
C GLY A 73 -4.29 12.93 25.91
N ASP A 74 -3.22 12.15 25.98
CA ASP A 74 -2.15 12.14 24.99
C ASP A 74 -2.61 11.58 23.64
N LYS A 75 -2.09 12.13 22.55
CA LYS A 75 -2.34 11.62 21.20
C LYS A 75 -1.14 10.81 20.71
N ARG A 76 -1.39 9.65 20.10
CA ARG A 76 -0.35 8.94 19.33
C ARG A 76 -0.57 9.21 17.83
N PRO A 77 0.47 9.66 17.09
CA PRO A 77 0.38 9.70 15.63
C PRO A 77 0.36 8.28 15.09
N LEU A 78 -0.68 7.93 14.34
CA LEU A 78 -0.75 6.71 13.54
C LEU A 78 -0.58 7.09 12.07
N GLY A 79 0.47 6.57 11.45
CA GLY A 79 0.62 6.65 10.01
C GLY A 79 -0.24 5.58 9.33
N ILE A 80 -1.25 6.00 8.58
CA ILE A 80 -2.06 5.14 7.72
C ILE A 80 -1.46 5.18 6.31
N PRO A 81 -0.76 4.12 5.88
CA PRO A 81 -0.23 4.04 4.53
C PRO A 81 -1.36 3.91 3.50
N THR A 82 -1.10 4.30 2.25
CA THR A 82 -2.03 4.00 1.15
C THR A 82 -2.11 2.50 0.90
N VAL A 83 -3.18 2.06 0.21
CA VAL A 83 -3.35 0.64 -0.17
C VAL A 83 -2.12 0.14 -0.92
N GLU A 84 -1.58 0.94 -1.84
CA GLU A 84 -0.39 0.61 -2.63
C GLU A 84 0.86 0.44 -1.74
N THR A 85 1.06 1.33 -0.76
CA THR A 85 2.18 1.26 0.18
C THR A 85 2.05 0.07 1.13
N GLY A 86 0.83 -0.31 1.50
CA GLY A 86 0.56 -1.53 2.27
C GLY A 86 1.03 -2.80 1.56
N LEU A 87 1.04 -2.84 0.23
CA LEU A 87 1.50 -3.98 -0.56
C LEU A 87 3.02 -4.18 -0.43
N LEU A 88 3.80 -3.09 -0.33
CA LEU A 88 5.25 -3.15 -0.17
C LEU A 88 5.69 -3.84 1.13
N LYS A 89 4.88 -3.74 2.19
CA LYS A 89 5.19 -4.35 3.49
C LYS A 89 5.33 -5.88 3.39
N TRP A 90 4.69 -6.49 2.41
CA TRP A 90 4.66 -7.95 2.20
C TRP A 90 5.72 -8.47 1.22
N ARG A 91 6.73 -7.65 0.92
CA ARG A 91 7.87 -8.02 0.05
C ARG A 91 8.93 -8.87 0.76
N GLN A 92 8.79 -9.17 2.05
CA GLN A 92 9.76 -9.96 2.85
C GLN A 92 9.64 -11.46 2.60
#